data_AF-D9W7E6-F1
#
_entry.id   AF-D9W7E6-F1
#
_cell.length_a   1.000
_cell.length_b   1.000
_cell.length_c   1.000
_cell.angle_alpha   90.00
_cell.angle_beta   90.00
_cell.angle_gamma   90.00
#
_symmetry.space_group_name_H-M   'P 1'
#
loop_
_entity.id
_entity.type
_entity.pdbx_description
1 polymer ?
#
loop_
_entity_poly.entity_id
_entity_poly.type
_entity_poly.pdbx_seq_one_letter_code
_entity_poly.pdbx_strand_id
1 'polypeptide(L)'
;MAALVAGVDPEHPLTGVIHAAGVLDDAVVTSQTPERLARVWEAKATAAAHLHAATADLRLGMFVMFSSAAGVMGSPGQANYAAANAFCDALAAHRRSLGMPGVSVAWGLWAESSEMTGNLTEADLARMARSGIAAMASDHALALLDAAVEHGGHQLIAADVNTRVLATQPPDALPAALRALVAASAGAGRTTERRTAAAAGAQPVDWAGRLAGMSADERRRVLLDLVRGHATTVLGHADAEAVQADTSFKDLGFDSLTAVELRNRLSAATGLRLPAALVFDYPEAAIVADYLLERLAPEEDASTGRTGADPALGELAKLEATLARLDVADGEAGAVTARLESLLATWKATRNLAGQKPDAAERKTATERLESASAAQVLDFIDNELGVS
;
A
#
# COMPACT_ATOMS: atom_id res chain seq x y z
N MET A 1 4.89 35.97 -11.97
CA MET A 1 3.60 35.92 -12.68
C MET A 1 3.06 37.30 -13.02
N ALA A 2 2.82 38.20 -12.05
CA ALA A 2 2.31 39.55 -12.33
C ALA A 2 3.12 40.34 -13.38
N ALA A 3 4.46 40.34 -13.27
CA ALA A 3 5.33 40.98 -14.26
C ALA A 3 5.22 40.38 -15.66
N LEU A 4 4.97 39.06 -15.77
CA LEU A 4 4.75 38.39 -17.06
C LEU A 4 3.42 38.85 -17.68
N VAL A 5 2.36 38.90 -16.88
CA VAL A 5 1.03 39.36 -17.33
C VAL A 5 1.07 40.85 -17.73
N ALA A 6 1.74 41.68 -16.95
CA ALA A 6 1.89 43.11 -17.25
C ALA A 6 2.77 43.39 -18.48
N GLY A 7 3.61 42.43 -18.89
CA GLY A 7 4.45 42.53 -20.08
C GLY A 7 3.76 42.11 -21.38
N VAL A 8 2.50 41.66 -21.34
CA VAL A 8 1.73 41.31 -22.54
C VAL A 8 1.39 42.59 -23.32
N ASP A 9 1.58 42.53 -24.64
CA ASP A 9 1.29 43.63 -25.55
C ASP A 9 -0.19 44.08 -25.44
N PRO A 10 -0.48 45.36 -25.13
CA PRO A 10 -1.85 45.87 -25.08
C PRO A 10 -2.63 45.74 -26.41
N GLU A 11 -1.95 45.72 -27.56
CA GLU A 11 -2.60 45.51 -28.87
C GLU A 11 -3.03 44.05 -29.08
N HIS A 12 -2.44 43.13 -28.31
CA HIS A 12 -2.73 41.70 -28.30
C HIS A 12 -2.99 41.22 -26.86
N PRO A 13 -4.09 41.70 -26.23
CA PRO A 13 -4.32 41.47 -24.82
C PRO A 13 -4.45 39.98 -24.50
N LEU A 14 -4.05 39.60 -23.29
CA LEU A 14 -4.21 38.23 -22.80
C LEU A 14 -5.69 37.86 -22.74
N THR A 15 -6.11 36.91 -23.57
CA THR A 15 -7.51 36.46 -23.66
C THR A 15 -7.77 35.11 -22.99
N GLY A 16 -6.72 34.36 -22.66
CA GLY A 16 -6.87 33.03 -22.08
C GLY A 16 -5.65 32.57 -21.30
N VAL A 17 -5.88 31.69 -20.34
CA VAL A 17 -4.82 31.04 -19.55
C VAL A 17 -5.03 29.53 -19.60
N ILE A 18 -3.95 28.79 -19.88
CA ILE A 18 -3.91 27.34 -19.74
C ILE A 18 -2.79 26.98 -18.76
N HIS A 19 -3.15 26.50 -17.59
CA HIS A 19 -2.21 26.01 -16.59
C HIS A 19 -1.94 24.52 -16.79
N ALA A 20 -0.94 24.21 -17.62
CA ALA A 20 -0.50 22.85 -17.92
C ALA A 20 0.72 22.38 -17.11
N ALA A 21 1.34 23.28 -16.32
CA ALA A 21 2.55 22.94 -15.58
C ALA A 21 2.30 21.89 -14.49
N GLY A 22 3.28 21.02 -14.26
CA GLY A 22 3.23 20.02 -13.22
C GLY A 22 4.50 19.18 -13.18
N VAL A 23 4.80 18.63 -12.01
CA VAL A 23 5.90 17.68 -11.78
C VAL A 23 5.39 16.54 -10.91
N LEU A 24 6.06 15.40 -10.97
CA LEU A 24 5.79 14.25 -10.10
C LEU A 24 6.95 14.05 -9.14
N ASP A 25 6.62 13.57 -7.95
CA ASP A 25 7.59 13.23 -6.90
C ASP A 25 6.94 12.17 -6.00
N ASP A 26 6.78 10.98 -6.55
CA ASP A 26 5.93 9.93 -5.97
C ASP A 26 6.56 9.34 -4.69
N ALA A 27 5.75 9.23 -3.65
CA ALA A 27 6.04 8.52 -2.42
C ALA A 27 4.74 8.16 -1.69
N VAL A 28 4.73 7.02 -1.02
CA VAL A 28 3.65 6.68 -0.08
C VAL A 28 3.53 7.75 1.00
N VAL A 29 2.33 7.95 1.57
CA VAL A 29 2.04 9.03 2.53
C VAL A 29 3.04 9.06 3.69
N THR A 30 3.44 7.89 4.20
CA THR A 30 4.40 7.74 5.31
C THR A 30 5.84 8.10 4.94
N SER A 31 6.16 8.22 3.65
CA SER A 31 7.48 8.56 3.13
C SER A 31 7.50 9.90 2.41
N GLN A 32 6.40 10.66 2.45
CA GLN A 32 6.36 12.03 1.95
C GLN A 32 7.19 12.94 2.83
N THR A 33 7.85 13.92 2.22
CA THR A 33 8.60 14.96 2.94
C THR A 33 8.05 16.34 2.58
N PRO A 34 8.24 17.37 3.43
CA PRO A 34 7.84 18.74 3.12
C PRO A 34 8.39 19.22 1.78
N GLU A 35 9.61 18.84 1.41
CA GLU A 35 10.27 19.26 0.18
C GLU A 35 9.65 18.58 -1.05
N ARG A 36 9.32 17.27 -0.97
CA ARG A 36 8.60 16.56 -2.04
C ARG A 36 7.22 17.16 -2.26
N LEU A 37 6.51 17.46 -1.16
CA LEU A 37 5.21 18.11 -1.22
C LEU A 37 5.33 19.51 -1.82
N ALA A 38 6.26 20.33 -1.34
CA ALA A 38 6.47 21.69 -1.81
C ALA A 38 6.78 21.74 -3.32
N ARG A 39 7.68 20.88 -3.83
CA ARG A 39 8.01 20.84 -5.26
C ARG A 39 6.78 20.61 -6.15
N VAL A 40 5.97 19.62 -5.82
CA VAL A 40 4.76 19.30 -6.60
C VAL A 40 3.68 20.38 -6.41
N TRP A 41 3.52 20.86 -5.18
CA TRP A 41 2.55 21.91 -4.84
C TRP A 41 2.87 23.23 -5.52
N GLU A 42 4.14 23.62 -5.58
CA GLU A 42 4.60 24.86 -6.22
C GLU A 42 4.26 24.88 -7.71
N ALA A 43 4.60 23.79 -8.42
CA ALA A 43 4.37 23.67 -9.85
C ALA A 43 2.88 23.67 -10.21
N LYS A 44 2.01 23.12 -9.33
CA LYS A 44 0.56 23.01 -9.56
C LYS A 44 -0.23 24.09 -8.83
N ALA A 45 -0.39 23.95 -7.52
CA ALA A 45 -1.30 24.75 -6.72
C ALA A 45 -0.84 26.21 -6.59
N THR A 46 0.42 26.45 -6.20
CA THR A 46 0.95 27.81 -6.04
C THR A 46 0.96 28.56 -7.37
N ALA A 47 1.41 27.92 -8.45
CA ALA A 47 1.38 28.52 -9.79
C ALA A 47 -0.06 28.88 -10.23
N ALA A 48 -1.04 28.01 -9.99
CA ALA A 48 -2.44 28.27 -10.30
C ALA A 48 -3.01 29.46 -9.50
N ALA A 49 -2.71 29.52 -8.19
CA ALA A 49 -3.10 30.64 -7.34
C ALA A 49 -2.49 31.97 -7.82
N HIS A 50 -1.21 31.97 -8.20
CA HIS A 50 -0.55 33.14 -8.76
C HIS A 50 -1.13 33.56 -10.10
N LEU A 51 -1.48 32.62 -10.99
CA LEU A 51 -2.17 32.93 -12.24
C LEU A 51 -3.54 33.55 -11.98
N HIS A 52 -4.32 33.00 -11.03
CA HIS A 52 -5.61 33.56 -10.65
C HIS A 52 -5.47 35.00 -10.14
N ALA A 53 -4.56 35.26 -9.20
CA ALA A 53 -4.35 36.60 -8.66
C ALA A 53 -3.84 37.59 -9.72
N ALA A 54 -2.87 37.17 -10.55
CA ALA A 54 -2.28 38.04 -11.57
C ALA A 54 -3.24 38.38 -12.73
N THR A 55 -4.34 37.63 -12.89
CA THR A 55 -5.31 37.81 -13.98
C THR A 55 -6.71 38.16 -13.48
N ALA A 56 -6.86 38.49 -12.19
CA ALA A 56 -8.16 38.73 -11.56
C ALA A 56 -8.93 39.89 -12.21
N ASP A 57 -8.22 40.93 -12.63
CA ASP A 57 -8.83 42.12 -13.25
C ASP A 57 -8.94 42.04 -14.78
N LEU A 58 -8.49 40.92 -15.39
CA LEU A 58 -8.52 40.72 -16.83
C LEU A 58 -9.82 40.05 -17.28
N ARG A 59 -10.37 40.53 -18.39
CA ARG A 59 -11.51 39.89 -19.05
C ARG A 59 -11.05 38.72 -19.91
N LEU A 60 -10.71 37.61 -19.26
CA LEU A 60 -10.38 36.37 -19.96
C LEU A 60 -11.63 35.75 -20.58
N GLY A 61 -11.46 35.12 -21.75
CA GLY A 61 -12.44 34.20 -22.34
C GLY A 61 -12.33 32.78 -21.80
N MET A 62 -11.12 32.37 -21.37
CA MET A 62 -10.89 31.04 -20.80
C MET A 62 -9.83 31.05 -19.68
N PHE A 63 -10.01 30.16 -18.72
CA PHE A 63 -9.00 29.83 -17.71
C PHE A 63 -9.08 28.33 -17.45
N VAL A 64 -8.17 27.57 -18.05
CA VAL A 64 -8.13 26.11 -18.00
C VAL A 64 -7.03 25.65 -17.07
N MET A 65 -7.33 24.70 -16.19
CA MET A 65 -6.34 24.01 -15.36
C MET A 65 -6.28 22.54 -15.76
N PHE A 66 -5.07 22.08 -16.07
CA PHE A 66 -4.81 20.67 -16.29
C PHE A 66 -4.61 20.03 -14.92
N SER A 67 -5.66 19.37 -14.45
CA SER A 67 -5.67 18.55 -13.26
C SER A 67 -5.44 17.09 -13.64
N SER A 68 -5.58 16.17 -12.69
CA SER A 68 -5.44 14.74 -12.92
C SER A 68 -6.58 13.98 -12.27
N ALA A 69 -6.98 12.90 -12.93
CA ALA A 69 -7.82 11.85 -12.38
C ALA A 69 -7.34 11.36 -11.00
N ALA A 70 -6.03 11.41 -10.73
CA ALA A 70 -5.46 11.08 -9.42
C ALA A 70 -5.98 11.99 -8.28
N GLY A 71 -6.32 13.25 -8.56
CA GLY A 71 -6.92 14.16 -7.58
C GLY A 71 -8.36 13.79 -7.20
N VAL A 72 -9.06 13.01 -8.05
CA VAL A 72 -10.45 12.60 -7.83
C VAL A 72 -10.56 11.17 -7.33
N MET A 73 -9.82 10.25 -7.95
CA MET A 73 -9.90 8.81 -7.68
C MET A 73 -8.80 8.31 -6.73
N GLY A 74 -7.78 9.13 -6.49
CA GLY A 74 -6.55 8.72 -5.85
C GLY A 74 -5.62 7.99 -6.82
N SER A 75 -4.33 8.00 -6.51
CA SER A 75 -3.33 7.17 -7.19
C SER A 75 -2.29 6.76 -6.14
N PRO A 76 -1.99 5.46 -6.00
CA PRO A 76 -0.99 5.00 -5.04
C PRO A 76 0.36 5.68 -5.23
N GLY A 77 0.95 6.16 -4.14
CA GLY A 77 2.23 6.89 -4.17
C GLY A 77 2.14 8.36 -4.59
N GLN A 78 0.96 8.86 -5.00
CA GLN A 78 0.84 10.21 -5.56
C GLN A 78 0.04 11.17 -4.65
N ALA A 79 0.20 11.06 -3.33
CA ALA A 79 -0.59 11.85 -2.38
C ALA A 79 -0.38 13.36 -2.52
N ASN A 80 0.87 13.80 -2.70
CA ASN A 80 1.24 15.20 -2.95
C ASN A 80 0.63 15.72 -4.28
N TYR A 81 0.73 14.94 -5.35
CA TYR A 81 0.19 15.27 -6.66
C TYR A 81 -1.34 15.30 -6.66
N ALA A 82 -1.99 14.32 -6.04
CA ALA A 82 -3.44 14.30 -5.88
C ALA A 82 -3.94 15.54 -5.12
N ALA A 83 -3.27 15.91 -4.02
CA ALA A 83 -3.62 17.11 -3.25
C ALA A 83 -3.47 18.41 -4.06
N ALA A 84 -2.38 18.54 -4.82
CA ALA A 84 -2.13 19.73 -5.63
C ALA A 84 -3.12 19.87 -6.80
N ASN A 85 -3.53 18.76 -7.42
CA ASN A 85 -4.56 18.75 -8.46
C ASN A 85 -5.97 19.03 -7.89
N ALA A 86 -6.28 18.48 -6.70
CA ALA A 86 -7.52 18.80 -6.01
C ALA A 86 -7.62 20.31 -5.66
N PHE A 87 -6.50 20.97 -5.37
CA PHE A 87 -6.48 22.43 -5.24
C PHE A 87 -6.86 23.13 -6.55
N CYS A 88 -6.33 22.70 -7.70
CA CYS A 88 -6.70 23.26 -9.01
C CYS A 88 -8.20 23.07 -9.30
N ASP A 89 -8.75 21.91 -8.97
CA ASP A 89 -10.18 21.63 -9.09
C ASP A 89 -11.02 22.59 -8.24
N ALA A 90 -10.64 22.78 -6.97
CA ALA A 90 -11.29 23.73 -6.07
C ALA A 90 -11.15 25.18 -6.54
N LEU A 91 -10.01 25.56 -7.13
CA LEU A 91 -9.80 26.89 -7.69
C LEU A 91 -10.71 27.15 -8.89
N ALA A 92 -11.00 26.15 -9.71
CA ALA A 92 -11.95 26.28 -10.82
C ALA A 92 -13.37 26.58 -10.30
N ALA A 93 -13.80 25.84 -9.28
CA ALA A 93 -15.07 26.09 -8.61
C ALA A 93 -15.12 27.51 -8.00
N HIS A 94 -14.03 27.92 -7.34
CA HIS A 94 -13.92 29.25 -6.74
C HIS A 94 -14.03 30.35 -7.79
N ARG A 95 -13.27 30.27 -8.90
CA ARG A 95 -13.35 31.25 -10.00
C ARG A 95 -14.77 31.35 -10.56
N ARG A 96 -15.45 30.22 -10.76
CA ARG A 96 -16.84 30.19 -11.25
C ARG A 96 -17.81 30.82 -10.26
N SER A 97 -17.59 30.66 -8.96
CA SER A 97 -18.39 31.34 -7.92
C SER A 97 -18.24 32.87 -7.95
N LEU A 98 -17.12 33.39 -8.47
CA LEU A 98 -16.86 34.81 -8.68
C LEU A 98 -17.35 35.33 -10.05
N GLY A 99 -18.02 34.49 -10.83
CA GLY A 99 -18.43 34.81 -12.21
C GLY A 99 -17.27 34.85 -13.21
N MET A 100 -16.09 34.38 -12.83
CA MET A 100 -14.92 34.30 -13.71
C MET A 100 -14.89 32.97 -14.48
N PRO A 101 -14.33 32.94 -15.70
CA PRO A 101 -14.03 31.69 -16.39
C PRO A 101 -13.10 30.82 -15.54
N GLY A 102 -13.36 29.53 -15.53
CA GLY A 102 -12.60 28.54 -14.77
C GLY A 102 -13.12 27.14 -15.06
N VAL A 103 -12.27 26.31 -15.65
CA VAL A 103 -12.52 24.87 -15.82
C VAL A 103 -11.26 24.11 -15.42
N SER A 104 -11.43 23.09 -14.58
CA SER A 104 -10.40 22.11 -14.30
C SER A 104 -10.74 20.82 -15.03
N VAL A 105 -9.77 20.29 -15.78
CA VAL A 105 -9.91 19.00 -16.46
C VAL A 105 -9.00 18.00 -15.76
N ALA A 106 -9.60 17.07 -15.05
CA ALA A 106 -8.93 15.95 -14.39
C ALA A 106 -8.63 14.87 -15.44
N TRP A 107 -7.42 14.94 -16.00
CA TRP A 107 -6.99 14.05 -17.08
C TRP A 107 -6.71 12.63 -16.58
N GLY A 108 -7.22 11.65 -17.33
CA GLY A 108 -6.73 10.27 -17.33
C GLY A 108 -5.37 10.16 -18.02
N LEU A 109 -4.97 8.93 -18.32
CA LEU A 109 -3.68 8.67 -18.95
C LEU A 109 -3.68 9.11 -20.43
N TRP A 110 -2.62 9.80 -20.85
CA TRP A 110 -2.35 10.11 -22.25
C TRP A 110 -1.41 9.03 -22.82
N ALA A 111 -1.63 8.63 -24.08
CA ALA A 111 -0.91 7.55 -24.74
C ALA A 111 0.50 7.97 -25.14
N GLU A 112 0.66 9.21 -25.58
CA GLU A 112 1.96 9.77 -25.91
C GLU A 112 2.75 10.10 -24.64
N SER A 113 4.01 9.66 -24.61
CA SER A 113 4.91 9.91 -23.49
C SER A 113 5.18 11.41 -23.34
N SER A 114 4.90 11.95 -22.16
CA SER A 114 5.37 13.25 -21.70
C SER A 114 6.58 13.07 -20.78
N GLU A 115 7.26 14.14 -20.38
CA GLU A 115 8.26 14.07 -19.30
C GLU A 115 7.68 13.45 -18.01
N MET A 116 6.37 13.58 -17.80
CA MET A 116 5.65 13.09 -16.64
C MET A 116 5.28 11.59 -16.74
N THR A 117 5.08 11.08 -17.96
CA THR A 117 4.68 9.68 -18.22
C THR A 117 5.79 8.85 -18.86
N GLY A 118 6.96 9.45 -19.14
CA GLY A 118 8.08 8.82 -19.83
C GLY A 118 8.76 7.68 -19.06
N ASN A 119 8.51 7.57 -17.75
CA ASN A 119 9.00 6.46 -16.92
C ASN A 119 8.04 5.26 -16.89
N LEU A 120 6.85 5.37 -17.48
CA LEU A 120 5.90 4.24 -17.53
C LEU A 120 6.39 3.21 -18.54
N THR A 121 6.54 1.97 -18.06
CA THR A 121 6.89 0.85 -18.92
C THR A 121 5.68 0.39 -19.73
N GLU A 122 5.88 -0.38 -20.81
CA GLU A 122 4.78 -1.05 -21.51
C GLU A 122 3.97 -1.95 -20.56
N ALA A 123 4.61 -2.53 -19.54
CA ALA A 123 3.95 -3.32 -18.52
C ALA A 123 3.02 -2.47 -17.63
N ASP A 124 3.41 -1.23 -17.30
CA ASP A 124 2.56 -0.28 -16.58
C ASP A 124 1.34 0.13 -17.40
N LEU A 125 1.54 0.45 -18.68
CA LEU A 125 0.44 0.78 -19.59
C LEU A 125 -0.54 -0.39 -19.73
N ALA A 126 -0.02 -1.61 -19.88
CA ALA A 126 -0.83 -2.82 -19.95
C ALA A 126 -1.56 -3.12 -18.63
N ARG A 127 -0.93 -2.85 -17.48
CA ARG A 127 -1.54 -2.97 -16.15
C ARG A 127 -2.70 -1.99 -15.97
N MET A 128 -2.53 -0.74 -16.41
CA MET A 128 -3.58 0.27 -16.37
C MET A 128 -4.74 -0.05 -17.33
N ALA A 129 -4.46 -0.51 -18.54
CA ALA A 129 -5.51 -0.93 -19.47
C ALA A 129 -6.36 -2.07 -18.89
N ARG A 130 -5.75 -3.02 -18.16
CA ARG A 130 -6.46 -4.10 -17.46
C ARG A 130 -7.31 -3.62 -16.28
N SER A 131 -7.03 -2.45 -15.71
CA SER A 131 -7.85 -1.85 -14.65
C SER A 131 -9.06 -1.09 -15.20
N GLY A 132 -9.24 -1.04 -16.53
CA GLY A 132 -10.39 -0.39 -17.18
C GLY A 132 -10.19 1.09 -17.47
N ILE A 133 -8.98 1.61 -17.26
CA ILE A 133 -8.59 2.98 -17.63
C ILE A 133 -7.57 2.88 -18.77
N ALA A 134 -7.97 3.26 -19.97
CA ALA A 134 -7.12 3.20 -21.15
C ALA A 134 -6.37 4.52 -21.35
N ALA A 135 -5.23 4.44 -22.04
CA ALA A 135 -4.50 5.62 -22.48
C ALA A 135 -5.20 6.27 -23.68
N MET A 136 -5.34 7.59 -23.65
CA MET A 136 -5.98 8.36 -24.71
C MET A 136 -4.95 8.94 -25.67
N ALA A 137 -5.16 8.80 -26.97
CA ALA A 137 -4.37 9.53 -27.97
C ALA A 137 -4.54 11.04 -27.82
N SER A 138 -3.48 11.80 -28.10
CA SER A 138 -3.44 13.26 -27.91
C SER A 138 -4.54 13.98 -28.69
N ASP A 139 -4.82 13.57 -29.93
CA ASP A 139 -5.90 14.17 -30.74
C ASP A 139 -7.27 14.01 -30.07
N HIS A 140 -7.52 12.84 -29.45
CA HIS A 140 -8.75 12.62 -28.71
C HIS A 140 -8.80 13.44 -27.43
N ALA A 141 -7.69 13.53 -26.70
CA ALA A 141 -7.61 14.31 -25.48
C ALA A 141 -7.78 15.82 -25.74
N LEU A 142 -7.21 16.35 -26.83
CA LEU A 142 -7.40 17.74 -27.25
C LEU A 142 -8.85 18.02 -27.68
N ALA A 143 -9.52 17.09 -28.35
CA ALA A 143 -10.95 17.22 -28.62
C ALA A 143 -11.79 17.24 -27.33
N LEU A 144 -11.39 16.49 -26.30
CA LEU A 144 -12.02 16.54 -24.98
C LEU A 144 -11.75 17.87 -24.25
N LEU A 145 -10.59 18.50 -24.48
CA LEU A 145 -10.29 19.83 -23.96
C LEU A 145 -11.24 20.87 -24.54
N ASP A 146 -11.44 20.87 -25.86
CA ASP A 146 -12.38 21.77 -26.52
C ASP A 146 -13.80 21.56 -25.98
N ALA A 147 -14.24 20.30 -25.89
CA ALA A 147 -15.54 19.95 -25.31
C ALA A 147 -15.67 20.38 -23.84
N ALA A 148 -14.59 20.30 -23.05
CA ALA A 148 -14.59 20.68 -21.64
C ALA A 148 -14.78 22.20 -21.46
N VAL A 149 -14.16 23.01 -22.33
CA VAL A 149 -14.33 24.47 -22.32
C VAL A 149 -15.77 24.85 -22.67
N GLU A 150 -16.42 24.13 -23.59
CA GLU A 150 -17.80 24.39 -24.01
C GLU A 150 -18.87 23.84 -23.07
N HIS A 151 -18.56 22.81 -22.27
CA HIS A 151 -19.53 22.10 -21.43
C HIS A 151 -20.18 23.00 -20.35
N GLY A 152 -19.51 24.06 -19.91
CA GLY A 152 -20.00 24.98 -18.88
C GLY A 152 -19.85 24.49 -17.43
N GLY A 153 -19.37 23.26 -17.24
CA GLY A 153 -18.96 22.73 -15.92
C GLY A 153 -17.64 23.35 -15.45
N HIS A 154 -17.41 23.33 -14.14
CA HIS A 154 -16.17 23.86 -13.54
C HIS A 154 -15.11 22.78 -13.28
N GLN A 155 -15.53 21.52 -13.16
CA GLN A 155 -14.64 20.37 -12.97
C GLN A 155 -15.17 19.21 -13.81
N LEU A 156 -14.31 18.64 -14.64
CA LEU A 156 -14.62 17.54 -15.54
C LEU A 156 -13.52 16.49 -15.48
N ILE A 157 -13.88 15.22 -15.63
CA ILE A 157 -12.92 14.13 -15.79
C ILE A 157 -12.88 13.77 -17.27
N ALA A 158 -11.70 13.83 -17.87
CA ALA A 158 -11.46 13.41 -19.24
C ALA A 158 -10.58 12.15 -19.20
N ALA A 159 -11.21 10.99 -19.34
CA ALA A 159 -10.53 9.69 -19.29
C ALA A 159 -11.27 8.68 -20.18
N ASP A 160 -10.52 7.80 -20.83
CA ASP A 160 -11.10 6.65 -21.53
C ASP A 160 -11.37 5.52 -20.52
N VAL A 161 -12.64 5.37 -20.18
CA VAL A 161 -13.10 4.46 -19.14
C VAL A 161 -13.92 3.33 -19.76
N ASN A 162 -13.36 2.11 -19.70
CA ASN A 162 -14.06 0.91 -20.11
C ASN A 162 -14.91 0.39 -18.96
N THR A 163 -16.16 0.85 -18.89
CA THR A 163 -17.12 0.45 -17.85
C THR A 163 -17.40 -1.05 -17.81
N ARG A 164 -17.23 -1.78 -18.92
CA ARG A 164 -17.38 -3.24 -18.95
C ARG A 164 -16.24 -3.94 -18.22
N VAL A 165 -15.00 -3.49 -18.42
CA VAL A 165 -13.82 -3.98 -17.69
C VAL A 165 -13.92 -3.60 -16.22
N LEU A 166 -14.36 -2.39 -15.90
CA LEU A 166 -14.60 -2.00 -14.50
C LEU A 166 -15.66 -2.89 -13.84
N ALA A 167 -16.71 -3.28 -14.55
CA ALA A 167 -17.77 -4.14 -14.01
C ALA A 167 -17.31 -5.56 -13.65
N THR A 168 -16.17 -6.03 -14.16
CA THR A 168 -15.59 -7.32 -13.79
C THR A 168 -14.69 -7.25 -12.57
N GLN A 169 -14.34 -6.05 -12.10
CA GLN A 169 -13.49 -5.86 -10.92
C GLN A 169 -14.30 -6.04 -9.62
N PRO A 170 -13.67 -6.53 -8.53
CA PRO A 170 -14.31 -6.54 -7.21
C PRO A 170 -14.75 -5.13 -6.81
N PRO A 171 -15.99 -4.92 -6.35
CA PRO A 171 -16.49 -3.58 -5.99
C PRO A 171 -15.61 -2.85 -4.96
N ASP A 172 -15.05 -3.58 -4.00
CA ASP A 172 -14.21 -3.02 -2.94
C ASP A 172 -12.83 -2.59 -3.46
N ALA A 173 -12.40 -3.08 -4.63
CA ALA A 173 -11.17 -2.66 -5.28
C ALA A 173 -11.32 -1.38 -6.12
N LEU A 174 -12.56 -0.92 -6.37
CA LEU A 174 -12.83 0.27 -7.16
C LEU A 174 -13.03 1.52 -6.28
N PRO A 175 -12.49 2.69 -6.68
CA PRO A 175 -12.90 3.97 -6.12
C PRO A 175 -14.42 4.17 -6.16
N ALA A 176 -14.98 4.85 -5.16
CA ALA A 176 -16.42 5.04 -5.03
C ALA A 176 -17.07 5.69 -6.26
N ALA A 177 -16.38 6.65 -6.89
CA ALA A 177 -16.83 7.30 -8.12
C ALA A 177 -16.98 6.30 -9.29
N LEU A 178 -16.03 5.38 -9.46
CA LEU A 178 -16.09 4.35 -10.49
C LEU A 178 -17.15 3.29 -10.19
N ARG A 179 -17.37 2.94 -8.91
CA ARG A 179 -18.50 2.08 -8.53
C ARG A 179 -19.84 2.68 -8.95
N ALA A 180 -20.06 3.97 -8.70
CA ALA A 180 -21.28 4.65 -9.09
C ALA A 180 -21.45 4.68 -10.62
N LEU A 181 -20.36 4.91 -11.37
CA LEU A 181 -20.36 4.87 -12.83
C LEU A 181 -20.71 3.47 -13.38
N VAL A 182 -20.14 2.41 -12.80
CA VAL A 182 -20.47 1.02 -13.15
C VAL A 182 -21.94 0.71 -12.84
N ALA A 183 -22.44 1.14 -11.67
CA ALA A 183 -23.83 0.93 -11.30
C ALA A 183 -24.80 1.67 -12.25
N ALA A 184 -24.48 2.90 -12.63
CA ALA A 184 -25.27 3.71 -13.56
C ALA A 184 -25.25 3.12 -14.98
N SER A 185 -24.09 2.70 -15.48
CA SER A 185 -23.95 2.08 -16.80
C SER A 185 -24.61 0.70 -16.89
N ALA A 186 -24.60 -0.09 -15.80
CA ALA A 186 -25.35 -1.34 -15.69
C ALA A 186 -26.87 -1.10 -15.55
N GLY A 187 -27.28 0.06 -15.02
CA GLY A 187 -28.66 0.48 -14.80
C GLY A 187 -29.41 0.93 -16.05
N ALA A 188 -28.72 1.17 -17.17
CA ALA A 188 -29.33 1.59 -18.44
C ALA A 188 -30.05 0.46 -19.21
N GLY A 189 -30.37 -0.68 -18.58
CA GLY A 189 -31.14 -1.72 -19.28
C GLY A 189 -31.61 -2.96 -18.54
N ARG A 190 -31.26 -3.23 -17.28
CA ARG A 190 -31.72 -4.48 -16.60
C ARG A 190 -32.07 -4.29 -15.12
N THR A 191 -33.36 -4.44 -14.86
CA THR A 191 -34.09 -4.58 -13.59
C THR A 191 -33.29 -5.16 -12.43
N THR A 192 -33.32 -4.42 -11.32
CA THR A 192 -32.71 -4.65 -10.00
C THR A 192 -33.13 -5.97 -9.31
N GLU A 193 -34.12 -6.69 -9.81
CA GLU A 193 -34.66 -7.89 -9.15
C GLU A 193 -33.82 -9.17 -9.37
N ARG A 194 -32.93 -9.23 -10.36
CA ARG A 194 -32.11 -10.44 -10.62
C ARG A 194 -30.78 -10.47 -9.84
N ARG A 195 -30.36 -9.36 -9.22
CA ARG A 195 -28.99 -9.25 -8.68
C ARG A 195 -28.83 -9.67 -7.22
N THR A 196 -29.91 -9.74 -6.45
CA THR A 196 -29.88 -10.41 -5.14
C THR A 196 -29.64 -11.92 -5.27
N ALA A 197 -29.96 -12.52 -6.43
CA ALA A 197 -29.65 -13.93 -6.72
C ALA A 197 -28.23 -14.13 -7.32
N ALA A 198 -27.67 -13.14 -8.03
CA ALA A 198 -26.34 -13.26 -8.66
C ALA A 198 -25.18 -12.82 -7.76
N ALA A 199 -25.41 -11.95 -6.76
CA ALA A 199 -24.43 -11.63 -5.72
C ALA A 199 -24.20 -12.79 -4.73
N ALA A 200 -25.06 -13.81 -4.76
CA ALA A 200 -24.85 -15.09 -4.08
C ALA A 200 -24.05 -16.11 -4.91
N GLY A 201 -23.58 -15.73 -6.11
CA GLY A 201 -22.93 -16.63 -7.08
C GLY A 201 -21.42 -16.49 -7.23
N ALA A 202 -20.81 -15.41 -6.73
CA ALA A 202 -19.35 -15.37 -6.57
C ALA A 202 -19.02 -16.00 -5.21
N GLN A 203 -19.04 -17.33 -5.19
CA GLN A 203 -18.52 -18.07 -4.05
C GLN A 203 -17.08 -17.62 -3.77
N PRO A 204 -16.68 -17.37 -2.51
CA PRO A 204 -15.28 -17.40 -2.14
C PRO A 204 -14.69 -18.66 -2.77
N VAL A 205 -13.51 -18.56 -3.43
CA VAL A 205 -12.84 -19.77 -3.90
C VAL A 205 -12.70 -20.67 -2.68
N ASP A 206 -13.39 -21.81 -2.71
CA ASP A 206 -13.38 -22.77 -1.61
C ASP A 206 -12.01 -23.43 -1.60
N TRP A 207 -11.05 -22.72 -1.00
CA TRP A 207 -9.68 -23.18 -0.88
C TRP A 207 -9.61 -24.44 -0.01
N ALA A 208 -10.49 -24.57 0.99
CA ALA A 208 -10.60 -25.77 1.80
C ALA A 208 -11.00 -26.97 0.93
N GLY A 209 -12.05 -26.85 0.11
CA GLY A 209 -12.48 -27.89 -0.83
C GLY A 209 -11.50 -28.13 -1.98
N ARG A 210 -10.80 -27.09 -2.46
CA ARG A 210 -9.79 -27.19 -3.53
C ARG A 210 -8.52 -27.89 -3.06
N LEU A 211 -8.11 -27.68 -1.81
CA LEU A 211 -6.95 -28.30 -1.21
C LEU A 211 -7.30 -29.67 -0.58
N ALA A 212 -8.58 -29.94 -0.31
CA ALA A 212 -9.05 -31.23 0.16
C ALA A 212 -8.71 -32.35 -0.83
N GLY A 213 -8.13 -33.44 -0.31
CA GLY A 213 -7.71 -34.59 -1.13
C GLY A 213 -6.37 -34.43 -1.85
N MET A 214 -5.76 -33.24 -1.85
CA MET A 214 -4.37 -33.06 -2.29
C MET A 214 -3.38 -33.48 -1.19
N SER A 215 -2.24 -34.03 -1.60
CA SER A 215 -1.07 -34.23 -0.72
C SER A 215 -0.48 -32.90 -0.26
N ALA A 216 0.29 -32.90 0.83
CA ALA A 216 0.94 -31.70 1.35
C ALA A 216 1.80 -30.99 0.28
N ASP A 217 2.57 -31.77 -0.49
CA ASP A 217 3.41 -31.24 -1.58
C ASP A 217 2.61 -30.63 -2.73
N GLU A 218 1.43 -31.16 -3.03
CA GLU A 218 0.54 -30.61 -4.05
C GLU A 218 -0.13 -29.32 -3.58
N ARG A 219 -0.58 -29.27 -2.32
CA ARG A 219 -1.15 -28.06 -1.72
C ARG A 219 -0.14 -26.91 -1.73
N ARG A 220 1.10 -27.21 -1.31
CA ARG A 220 2.21 -26.25 -1.29
C ARG A 220 2.52 -25.73 -2.69
N ARG A 221 2.60 -26.61 -3.70
CA ARG A 221 2.84 -26.21 -5.10
C ARG A 221 1.74 -25.29 -5.64
N VAL A 222 0.47 -25.62 -5.42
CA VAL A 222 -0.66 -24.81 -5.89
C VAL A 222 -0.64 -23.40 -5.28
N LEU A 223 -0.32 -23.28 -4.00
CA LEU A 223 -0.23 -21.98 -3.32
C LEU A 223 1.04 -21.20 -3.72
N LEU A 224 2.15 -21.89 -3.97
CA LEU A 224 3.36 -21.28 -4.50
C LEU A 224 3.11 -20.68 -5.89
N ASP A 225 2.43 -21.41 -6.77
CA ASP A 225 2.06 -20.93 -8.11
C ASP A 225 1.11 -19.73 -8.04
N LEU A 226 0.19 -19.72 -7.07
CA LEU A 226 -0.68 -18.56 -6.80
C LEU A 226 0.15 -17.32 -6.43
N VAL A 227 1.09 -17.46 -5.49
CA VAL A 227 1.95 -16.35 -5.05
C VAL A 227 2.83 -15.86 -6.21
N ARG A 228 3.48 -16.77 -6.94
CA ARG A 228 4.34 -16.44 -8.09
C ARG A 228 3.55 -15.75 -9.20
N GLY A 229 2.36 -16.23 -9.53
CA GLY A 229 1.49 -15.62 -10.54
C GLY A 229 1.09 -14.20 -10.18
N HIS A 230 0.74 -13.94 -8.92
CA HIS A 230 0.45 -12.58 -8.45
C HIS A 230 1.70 -11.70 -8.38
N ALA A 231 2.84 -12.23 -7.94
CA ALA A 231 4.10 -11.49 -7.89
C ALA A 231 4.57 -11.07 -9.29
N THR A 232 4.46 -11.98 -10.26
CA THR A 232 4.75 -11.73 -11.68
C THR A 232 3.85 -10.64 -12.26
N THR A 233 2.56 -10.69 -11.92
CA THR A 233 1.59 -9.67 -12.33
C THR A 233 1.92 -8.29 -11.75
N VAL A 234 2.45 -8.24 -10.52
CA VAL A 234 2.85 -6.99 -9.84
C VAL A 234 4.13 -6.42 -10.48
N LEU A 235 5.12 -7.28 -10.76
CA LEU A 235 6.41 -6.89 -11.35
C LEU A 235 6.36 -6.63 -12.87
N GLY A 236 5.24 -6.95 -13.52
CA GLY A 236 5.10 -6.74 -14.97
C GLY A 236 5.89 -7.71 -15.83
N HIS A 237 6.39 -8.81 -15.26
CA HIS A 237 7.04 -9.87 -16.02
C HIS A 237 6.00 -10.71 -16.77
N ALA A 238 6.37 -11.19 -17.96
CA ALA A 238 5.48 -12.04 -18.77
C ALA A 238 5.45 -13.50 -18.31
N ASP A 239 6.40 -13.92 -17.46
CA ASP A 239 6.61 -15.31 -17.07
C ASP A 239 6.62 -15.50 -15.55
N ALA A 240 5.80 -16.44 -15.06
CA ALA A 240 5.74 -16.80 -13.65
C ALA A 240 6.97 -17.56 -13.15
N GLU A 241 7.71 -18.19 -14.06
CA GLU A 241 8.97 -18.87 -13.74
C GLU A 241 10.11 -17.88 -13.42
N ALA A 242 10.00 -16.63 -13.86
CA ALA A 242 10.98 -15.58 -13.58
C ALA A 242 11.05 -15.22 -12.07
N VAL A 243 9.95 -15.41 -11.34
CA VAL A 243 9.93 -15.26 -9.88
C VAL A 243 10.42 -16.56 -9.26
N GLN A 244 11.66 -16.60 -8.81
CA GLN A 244 12.22 -17.76 -8.11
C GLN A 244 11.61 -17.89 -6.71
N ALA A 245 11.32 -19.12 -6.27
CA ALA A 245 10.59 -19.38 -5.03
C ALA A 245 11.34 -18.92 -3.77
N ASP A 246 12.67 -19.04 -3.80
CA ASP A 246 13.58 -18.83 -2.67
C ASP A 246 14.38 -17.52 -2.82
N THR A 247 13.98 -16.65 -3.75
CA THR A 247 14.61 -15.32 -3.91
C THR A 247 13.78 -14.27 -3.19
N SER A 248 14.48 -13.39 -2.48
CA SER A 248 13.84 -12.28 -1.78
C SER A 248 13.10 -11.38 -2.77
N PHE A 249 11.87 -11.00 -2.45
CA PHE A 249 11.07 -10.05 -3.21
C PHE A 249 11.83 -8.73 -3.45
N LYS A 250 12.66 -8.29 -2.49
CA LYS A 250 13.48 -7.09 -2.64
C LYS A 250 14.50 -7.22 -3.77
N ASP A 251 15.14 -8.38 -3.90
CA ASP A 251 16.12 -8.66 -4.95
C ASP A 251 15.46 -8.83 -6.32
N LEU A 252 14.17 -9.20 -6.32
CA LEU A 252 13.30 -9.25 -7.49
C LEU A 252 12.72 -7.89 -7.89
N GLY A 253 13.05 -6.81 -7.17
CA GLY A 253 12.61 -5.45 -7.51
C GLY A 253 11.32 -5.00 -6.83
N PHE A 254 10.85 -5.70 -5.78
CA PHE A 254 9.77 -5.18 -4.95
C PHE A 254 10.21 -3.98 -4.12
N ASP A 255 9.39 -2.95 -4.16
CA ASP A 255 9.41 -1.77 -3.31
C ASP A 255 8.20 -1.75 -2.34
N SER A 256 8.10 -0.68 -1.54
CA SER A 256 6.99 -0.51 -0.58
C SER A 256 5.61 -0.45 -1.21
N LEU A 257 5.49 -0.07 -2.49
CA LEU A 257 4.20 0.06 -3.18
C LEU A 257 3.75 -1.28 -3.78
N THR A 258 4.64 -1.94 -4.51
CA THR A 258 4.44 -3.28 -5.09
C THR A 258 4.19 -4.33 -4.01
N ALA A 259 4.82 -4.21 -2.83
CA ALA A 259 4.56 -5.06 -1.68
C ALA A 259 3.11 -4.98 -1.19
N VAL A 260 2.55 -3.76 -1.09
CA VAL A 260 1.15 -3.55 -0.69
C VAL A 260 0.20 -4.08 -1.75
N GLU A 261 0.53 -3.92 -3.03
CA GLU A 261 -0.27 -4.40 -4.15
C GLU A 261 -0.35 -5.94 -4.19
N LEU A 262 0.78 -6.63 -4.00
CA LEU A 262 0.82 -8.10 -3.88
C LEU A 262 -0.04 -8.58 -2.72
N ARG A 263 0.08 -7.95 -1.55
CA ARG A 263 -0.71 -8.30 -0.36
C ARG A 263 -2.21 -8.15 -0.61
N ASN A 264 -2.63 -7.07 -1.26
CA ASN A 264 -4.05 -6.84 -1.57
C ASN A 264 -4.59 -7.89 -2.55
N ARG A 265 -3.81 -8.24 -3.59
CA ARG A 265 -4.17 -9.29 -4.55
C ARG A 265 -4.32 -10.65 -3.89
N LEU A 266 -3.35 -11.04 -3.07
CA LEU A 266 -3.41 -12.30 -2.33
C LEU A 266 -4.59 -12.34 -1.34
N SER A 267 -4.88 -11.22 -0.66
CA SER A 267 -6.04 -11.12 0.23
C SER A 267 -7.36 -11.32 -0.52
N ALA A 268 -7.48 -10.73 -1.72
CA ALA A 268 -8.66 -10.90 -2.57
C ALA A 268 -8.79 -12.33 -3.12
N ALA A 269 -7.68 -12.95 -3.52
CA ALA A 269 -7.67 -14.30 -4.08
C ALA A 269 -7.95 -15.40 -3.03
N THR A 270 -7.51 -15.18 -1.78
CA THR A 270 -7.61 -16.16 -0.69
C THR A 270 -8.76 -15.90 0.28
N GLY A 271 -9.33 -14.69 0.28
CA GLY A 271 -10.31 -14.26 1.27
C GLY A 271 -9.72 -13.99 2.66
N LEU A 272 -8.39 -14.09 2.83
CA LEU A 272 -7.72 -13.87 4.09
C LEU A 272 -7.43 -12.38 4.35
N ARG A 273 -7.42 -12.01 5.63
CA ARG A 273 -6.87 -10.71 6.08
C ARG A 273 -5.37 -10.86 6.28
N LEU A 274 -4.58 -10.49 5.28
CA LEU A 274 -3.12 -10.58 5.32
C LEU A 274 -2.49 -9.33 6.00
N PRO A 275 -1.42 -9.49 6.79
CA PRO A 275 -0.70 -8.38 7.43
C PRO A 275 -0.17 -7.35 6.42
N ALA A 276 -0.12 -6.08 6.80
CA ALA A 276 0.41 -5.02 5.94
C ALA A 276 1.90 -5.21 5.61
N ALA A 277 2.66 -5.83 6.52
CA ALA A 277 4.07 -6.15 6.37
C ALA A 277 4.33 -7.54 5.77
N LEU A 278 3.33 -8.23 5.18
CA LEU A 278 3.45 -9.61 4.69
C LEU A 278 4.74 -9.87 3.88
N VAL A 279 5.05 -9.01 2.91
CA VAL A 279 6.22 -9.15 2.02
C VAL A 279 7.55 -8.86 2.75
N PHE A 280 7.51 -8.13 3.87
CA PHE A 280 8.69 -7.85 4.69
C PHE A 280 8.89 -8.94 5.76
N ASP A 281 7.80 -9.42 6.37
CA ASP A 281 7.82 -10.50 7.35
C ASP A 281 8.13 -11.85 6.69
N TYR A 282 7.74 -12.00 5.42
CA TYR A 282 7.91 -13.20 4.60
C TYR A 282 8.51 -12.79 3.25
N PRO A 283 9.83 -12.59 3.18
CA PRO A 283 10.49 -11.99 2.03
C PRO A 283 10.56 -12.88 0.79
N GLU A 284 10.14 -14.15 0.88
CA GLU A 284 10.24 -15.11 -0.22
C GLU A 284 8.86 -15.68 -0.57
N ALA A 285 8.65 -15.98 -1.86
CA ALA A 285 7.38 -16.51 -2.35
C ALA A 285 7.03 -17.88 -1.73
N ALA A 286 8.04 -18.72 -1.49
CA ALA A 286 7.90 -19.99 -0.78
C ALA A 286 7.33 -19.79 0.63
N ILE A 287 7.87 -18.83 1.39
CA ILE A 287 7.46 -18.57 2.77
C ILE A 287 6.04 -17.98 2.83
N VAL A 288 5.68 -17.11 1.88
CA VAL A 288 4.29 -16.62 1.75
C VAL A 288 3.33 -17.76 1.41
N ALA A 289 3.72 -18.71 0.56
CA ALA A 289 2.89 -19.87 0.23
C ALA A 289 2.65 -20.76 1.45
N ASP A 290 3.67 -20.99 2.26
CA ASP A 290 3.57 -21.74 3.52
C ASP A 290 2.66 -21.01 4.52
N TYR A 291 2.81 -19.69 4.65
CA TYR A 291 1.95 -18.86 5.48
C TYR A 291 0.46 -18.94 5.08
N LEU A 292 0.18 -18.99 3.77
CA LEU A 292 -1.17 -19.14 3.24
C LEU A 292 -1.70 -20.57 3.49
N LEU A 293 -0.85 -21.59 3.36
CA LEU A 293 -1.21 -22.99 3.59
C LEU A 293 -1.72 -23.21 5.02
N GLU A 294 -1.00 -22.69 6.01
CA GLU A 294 -1.38 -22.78 7.43
C GLU A 294 -2.77 -22.17 7.72
N ARG A 295 -3.17 -21.15 6.95
CA ARG A 295 -4.41 -20.40 7.16
C ARG A 295 -5.59 -20.91 6.36
N LEU A 296 -5.33 -21.51 5.21
CA LEU A 296 -6.37 -22.03 4.29
C LEU A 296 -6.66 -23.51 4.52
N ALA A 297 -5.68 -24.26 5.02
CA ALA A 297 -5.81 -25.66 5.37
C ALA A 297 -5.09 -25.92 6.71
N PRO A 298 -5.58 -25.37 7.83
CA PRO A 298 -5.07 -25.75 9.14
C PRO A 298 -5.22 -27.27 9.25
N GLU A 299 -4.12 -27.98 9.51
CA GLU A 299 -4.14 -29.43 9.53
C GLU A 299 -5.21 -29.93 10.51
N GLU A 300 -6.31 -30.48 9.96
CA GLU A 300 -7.19 -31.38 10.69
C GLU A 300 -6.47 -32.71 10.86
N ASP A 301 -5.43 -32.71 11.70
CA ASP A 301 -4.85 -33.94 12.15
C ASP A 301 -5.76 -34.55 13.21
N ALA A 302 -6.06 -35.83 12.97
CA ALA A 302 -7.07 -36.61 13.64
C ALA A 302 -6.95 -36.59 15.17
N SER A 303 -8.10 -36.74 15.81
CA SER A 303 -8.27 -36.89 17.25
C SER A 303 -7.31 -37.91 17.88
N THR A 304 -6.28 -37.46 18.57
CA THR A 304 -5.81 -38.07 19.83
C THR A 304 -5.09 -37.03 20.70
N GLY A 305 -5.82 -36.52 21.71
CA GLY A 305 -5.28 -36.03 22.99
C GLY A 305 -4.21 -34.94 22.96
N ARG A 306 -4.58 -33.69 22.64
CA ARG A 306 -3.69 -32.54 22.89
C ARG A 306 -3.95 -31.94 24.28
N THR A 307 -3.09 -32.33 25.22
CA THR A 307 -2.86 -31.62 26.49
C THR A 307 -2.42 -30.17 26.22
N GLY A 308 -2.75 -29.24 27.11
CA GLY A 308 -2.48 -27.79 27.00
C GLY A 308 -1.00 -27.35 27.00
N ALA A 309 -0.08 -28.18 26.52
CA ALA A 309 1.35 -27.88 26.34
C ALA A 309 1.69 -27.34 24.93
N ASP A 310 0.80 -27.54 23.95
CA ASP A 310 1.02 -27.21 22.53
C ASP A 310 1.31 -25.72 22.26
N PRO A 311 0.59 -24.75 22.88
CA PRO A 311 0.90 -23.33 22.71
C PRO A 311 2.26 -22.95 23.32
N ALA A 312 2.64 -23.58 24.43
CA ALA A 312 3.90 -23.30 25.11
C ALA A 312 5.11 -23.86 24.32
N LEU A 313 4.94 -25.00 23.67
CA LEU A 313 5.97 -25.57 22.78
C LEU A 313 6.14 -24.74 21.51
N GLY A 314 5.06 -24.18 20.96
CA GLY A 314 5.13 -23.25 19.83
C GLY A 314 5.90 -21.96 20.14
N GLU A 315 5.70 -21.38 21.33
CA GLU A 315 6.47 -20.19 21.75
C GLU A 315 7.95 -20.51 22.04
N LEU A 316 8.25 -21.72 22.54
CA LEU A 316 9.63 -22.17 22.71
C LEU A 316 10.36 -22.38 21.38
N ALA A 317 9.67 -22.90 20.35
CA ALA A 317 10.25 -23.04 19.01
C ALA A 317 10.56 -21.68 18.36
N LYS A 318 9.70 -20.66 18.58
CA LYS A 318 9.98 -19.28 18.14
C LYS A 318 11.18 -18.67 18.85
N LEU A 319 11.32 -18.93 20.15
CA LEU A 319 12.46 -18.50 20.94
C LEU A 319 13.76 -19.17 20.47
N GLU A 320 13.73 -20.47 20.18
CA GLU A 320 14.86 -21.23 19.63
C GLU A 320 15.32 -20.68 18.28
N ALA A 321 14.38 -20.43 17.35
CA ALA A 321 14.70 -19.83 16.05
C ALA A 321 15.27 -18.41 16.18
N THR A 322 14.87 -17.66 17.21
CA THR A 322 15.37 -16.32 17.49
C THR A 322 16.80 -16.36 18.06
N LEU A 323 17.07 -17.27 19.00
CA LEU A 323 18.40 -17.47 19.59
C LEU A 323 19.41 -17.98 18.55
N ALA A 324 18.99 -18.84 17.62
CA ALA A 324 19.85 -19.36 16.55
C ALA A 324 20.31 -18.30 15.53
N ARG A 325 19.61 -17.15 15.46
CA ARG A 325 19.91 -16.04 14.54
C ARG A 325 20.58 -14.84 15.20
N LEU A 326 20.70 -14.87 16.53
CA LEU A 326 21.29 -13.82 17.33
C LEU A 326 22.81 -14.01 17.34
N ASP A 327 23.54 -13.08 16.72
CA ASP A 327 25.01 -13.01 16.81
C ASP A 327 25.36 -12.12 18.02
N VAL A 328 25.72 -12.76 19.14
CA VAL A 328 25.84 -12.11 20.45
C VAL A 328 27.30 -12.15 20.91
N ALA A 329 27.84 -11.01 21.33
CA ALA A 329 29.16 -10.96 21.95
C ALA A 329 29.17 -11.76 23.27
N ASP A 330 30.28 -12.43 23.59
CA ASP A 330 30.39 -13.40 24.72
C ASP A 330 29.87 -12.90 26.08
N GLY A 331 29.85 -11.57 26.31
CA GLY A 331 29.32 -10.96 27.53
C GLY A 331 27.79 -10.93 27.66
N GLU A 332 27.05 -10.85 26.55
CA GLU A 332 25.58 -10.76 26.54
C GLU A 332 24.91 -12.15 26.49
N ALA A 333 25.61 -13.15 25.93
CA ALA A 333 25.16 -14.54 25.93
C ALA A 333 24.98 -15.10 27.36
N GLY A 334 25.79 -14.63 28.31
CA GLY A 334 25.69 -15.00 29.73
C GLY A 334 24.38 -14.52 30.39
N ALA A 335 23.90 -13.32 30.05
CA ALA A 335 22.65 -12.79 30.58
C ALA A 335 21.43 -13.53 30.02
N VAL A 336 21.46 -13.87 28.72
CA VAL A 336 20.42 -14.68 28.07
C VAL A 336 20.36 -16.08 28.69
N THR A 337 21.53 -16.71 28.89
CA THR A 337 21.64 -18.03 29.51
C THR A 337 21.08 -18.03 30.94
N ALA A 338 21.50 -17.08 31.78
CA ALA A 338 21.01 -16.96 33.16
C ALA A 338 19.49 -16.76 33.23
N ARG A 339 18.91 -16.03 32.27
CA ARG A 339 17.46 -15.80 32.21
C ARG A 339 16.69 -17.06 31.80
N LEU A 340 17.20 -17.84 30.85
CA LEU A 340 16.61 -19.12 30.45
C LEU A 340 16.66 -20.15 31.58
N GLU A 341 17.77 -20.23 32.31
CA GLU A 341 17.90 -21.08 33.50
C GLU A 341 16.93 -20.68 34.62
N SER A 342 16.74 -19.38 34.84
CA SER A 342 15.76 -18.86 35.80
C SER A 342 14.33 -19.26 35.43
N LEU A 343 13.94 -19.12 34.15
CA LEU A 343 12.63 -19.54 33.66
C LEU A 343 12.41 -21.05 33.83
N LEU A 344 13.44 -21.85 33.52
CA LEU A 344 13.40 -23.30 33.71
C LEU A 344 13.26 -23.69 35.20
N ALA A 345 13.97 -22.99 36.09
CA ALA A 345 13.88 -23.21 37.53
C ALA A 345 12.49 -22.85 38.07
N THR A 346 11.91 -21.72 37.64
CA THR A 346 10.54 -21.31 38.00
C THR A 346 9.51 -22.32 37.51
N TRP A 347 9.66 -22.83 36.29
CA TRP A 347 8.78 -23.87 35.73
C TRP A 347 8.84 -25.18 36.52
N LYS A 348 10.05 -25.64 36.88
CA LYS A 348 10.25 -26.84 37.72
C LYS A 348 9.65 -26.67 39.11
N ALA A 349 9.77 -25.49 39.70
CA ALA A 349 9.21 -25.17 41.02
C ALA A 349 7.67 -25.11 41.00
N THR A 350 7.06 -24.49 39.99
CA THR A 350 5.58 -24.37 39.88
C THR A 350 4.86 -25.68 39.59
N ARG A 351 5.56 -26.69 39.04
CA ARG A 351 4.98 -28.01 38.76
C ARG A 351 5.41 -29.11 39.74
N ASN A 352 6.08 -28.76 40.85
CA ASN A 352 6.62 -29.73 41.80
C ASN A 352 7.46 -30.85 41.14
N LEU A 353 8.06 -30.56 39.98
CA LEU A 353 9.00 -31.46 39.31
C LEU A 353 10.39 -31.45 39.98
N ALA A 354 10.55 -30.64 41.05
CA ALA A 354 11.70 -30.65 41.96
C ALA A 354 11.71 -31.88 42.91
N GLY A 355 11.25 -33.03 42.41
CA GLY A 355 11.29 -34.33 43.05
C GLY A 355 12.57 -35.12 42.73
N GLN A 356 13.70 -34.45 42.55
CA GLN A 356 15.02 -35.04 42.82
C GLN A 356 15.78 -34.02 43.64
N LYS A 357 16.02 -34.37 44.90
CA LYS A 357 16.91 -33.64 45.81
C LYS A 357 18.24 -33.38 45.09
N PRO A 358 18.67 -32.13 44.91
CA PRO A 358 20.09 -31.85 45.01
C PRO A 358 20.47 -32.07 46.47
N ASP A 359 21.65 -32.65 46.66
CA ASP A 359 22.24 -32.92 47.95
C ASP A 359 22.24 -31.66 48.85
N ALA A 360 22.16 -31.89 50.16
CA ALA A 360 22.04 -30.84 51.16
C ALA A 360 23.36 -30.07 51.30
N ALA A 361 23.64 -29.10 50.41
CA ALA A 361 24.78 -28.20 50.56
C ALA A 361 24.57 -26.74 50.13
N GLU A 362 23.55 -26.40 49.33
CA GLU A 362 23.47 -25.04 48.73
C GLU A 362 22.17 -24.27 49.03
N ARG A 363 21.69 -24.32 50.28
CA ARG A 363 20.60 -23.45 50.77
C ARG A 363 21.07 -22.25 51.59
N LYS A 364 22.21 -21.66 51.24
CA LYS A 364 22.59 -20.33 51.73
C LYS A 364 23.20 -19.56 50.57
N THR A 365 22.57 -18.45 50.15
CA THR A 365 23.21 -17.18 49.68
C THR A 365 22.33 -16.24 48.85
N ALA A 366 21.05 -16.52 48.57
CA ALA A 366 20.20 -15.54 47.86
C ALA A 366 19.44 -14.60 48.81
N THR A 367 18.92 -15.12 49.92
CA THR A 367 18.06 -14.34 50.83
C THR A 367 18.84 -13.41 51.77
N GLU A 368 20.12 -13.71 52.06
CA GLU A 368 20.99 -12.84 52.87
C GLU A 368 21.65 -11.71 52.03
N ARG A 369 21.64 -11.79 50.69
CA ARG A 369 22.23 -10.77 49.80
C ARG A 369 21.29 -9.63 49.42
N LEU A 370 19.99 -9.74 49.76
CA LEU A 370 18.99 -8.71 49.47
C LEU A 370 18.72 -7.76 50.65
N GLU A 371 19.24 -8.03 51.84
CA GLU A 371 19.08 -7.14 53.02
C GLU A 371 20.31 -6.26 53.30
N SER A 372 21.32 -6.22 52.43
CA SER A 372 22.55 -5.44 52.68
C SER A 372 23.07 -4.57 51.53
N ALA A 373 22.20 -4.10 50.61
CA ALA A 373 22.61 -3.10 49.63
C ALA A 373 22.27 -1.69 50.16
N SER A 374 23.30 -0.89 50.44
CA SER A 374 23.12 0.51 50.87
C SER A 374 22.84 1.41 49.66
N ALA A 375 22.16 2.54 49.91
CA ALA A 375 21.75 3.52 48.91
C ALA A 375 22.88 4.09 48.02
N ALA A 376 24.15 3.82 48.35
CA ALA A 376 25.30 4.22 47.53
C ALA A 376 25.53 3.33 46.30
N GLN A 377 25.06 2.07 46.28
CA GLN A 377 25.24 1.17 45.12
C GLN A 377 24.14 1.31 44.05
N VAL A 378 23.04 1.99 44.37
CA VAL A 378 21.96 2.27 43.41
C VAL A 378 22.32 3.46 42.49
N LEU A 379 23.16 4.39 42.96
CA LEU A 379 23.60 5.55 42.19
C LEU A 379 24.71 5.24 41.18
N ASP A 380 25.59 4.27 41.46
CA ASP A 380 26.66 3.83 40.55
C ASP A 380 26.13 3.07 39.31
N PHE A 381 24.90 2.55 39.38
CA PHE A 381 24.24 1.88 38.25
C PHE A 381 23.56 2.86 37.28
N ILE A 382 23.23 4.08 37.74
CA ILE A 382 22.55 5.10 36.92
C ILE A 382 23.57 5.87 36.05
N ASP A 383 24.78 6.10 36.55
CA ASP A 383 25.83 6.84 35.81
C ASP A 383 26.49 6.02 34.68
N ASN A 384 26.42 4.69 34.70
CA ASN A 384 27.02 3.83 33.66
C ASN A 384 26.09 3.46 32.48
N GLU A 385 24.79 3.75 32.56
CA GLU A 385 23.81 3.41 31.50
C GLU A 385 23.38 4.62 30.66
N LEU A 386 23.74 5.85 31.04
CA LEU A 386 23.52 7.05 30.23
C LEU A 386 24.87 7.68 29.89
N GLY A 387 25.55 7.11 28.90
CA GLY A 387 26.86 7.55 28.42
C GLY A 387 26.89 9.01 27.96
N VAL A 388 27.13 9.93 28.90
CA VAL A 388 27.58 11.29 28.63
C VAL A 388 29.04 11.38 29.06
N SER A 389 29.94 11.07 28.13
CA SER A 389 31.18 11.81 27.85
C SER A 389 31.69 11.45 26.48
#